data_AF-A0A8S3HB32-F1
#
_entry.id   AF-A0A8S3HB32-F1
#
_cell.length_a   1.000
_cell.length_b   1.000
_cell.length_c   1.000
_cell.angle_alpha   90.00
_cell.angle_beta   90.00
_cell.angle_gamma   90.00
#
_symmetry.space_group_name_H-M   'P 1'
#
loop_
_entity.id
_entity.type
_entity.pdbx_description
1 polymer ?
#
loop_
_entity_poly.entity_id
_entity_poly.type
_entity_poly.pdbx_seq_one_letter_code
_entity_poly.pdbx_strand_id
1 'polypeptide(L)'
;MAAFRKHFEEQECYYGRQFCISLTNHHGAEGRLNAKYRELYEASENSYLKFEDFDFHKECAGMRYDRLSILLARIIADQDDYKYFAFAKDGTLQTQQTGVFRTNCIDCLDRTNVVQTLLAKRMLEQQLQRYNIIKYNETIDSYEHLSHQFKNIWADNADTISLEYAGTGALKTDYT
;
A
#
# COMPACT_ATOMS: atom_id res chain seq x y z
N MET A 1 -19.05 12.47 -11.04
CA MET A 1 -17.89 12.70 -11.92
C MET A 1 -17.10 13.96 -11.57
N ALA A 2 -17.71 15.15 -11.49
CA ALA A 2 -16.97 16.40 -11.21
C ALA A 2 -16.14 16.35 -9.92
N ALA A 3 -16.73 15.87 -8.81
CA ALA A 3 -16.00 15.73 -7.54
C ALA A 3 -14.84 14.72 -7.61
N PHE A 4 -15.00 13.62 -8.34
CA PHE A 4 -13.97 12.60 -8.53
C PHE A 4 -12.74 13.17 -9.23
N ARG A 5 -12.96 13.88 -10.35
CA ARG A 5 -11.86 14.52 -11.10
C ARG A 5 -11.14 15.55 -10.26
N LYS A 6 -11.89 16.47 -9.63
CA LYS A 6 -11.30 17.49 -8.76
C LYS A 6 -10.46 16.87 -7.65
N HIS A 7 -10.93 15.79 -7.02
CA HIS A 7 -10.18 15.10 -5.98
C HIS A 7 -8.82 14.59 -6.51
N PHE A 8 -8.81 13.90 -7.66
CA PHE A 8 -7.59 13.33 -8.20
C PHE A 8 -6.64 14.37 -8.81
N GLU A 9 -7.15 15.44 -9.41
CA GLU A 9 -6.35 16.61 -9.82
C GLU A 9 -5.60 17.22 -8.62
N GLU A 10 -6.25 17.34 -7.46
CA GLU A 10 -5.60 17.78 -6.23
C GLU A 10 -4.55 16.74 -5.75
N GLN A 11 -4.88 15.45 -5.77
CA GLN A 11 -3.91 14.41 -5.36
C GLN A 11 -2.68 14.38 -6.27
N GLU A 12 -2.86 14.59 -7.58
CA GLU A 12 -1.77 14.67 -8.55
C GLU A 12 -0.84 15.84 -8.27
N CYS A 13 -1.41 16.99 -7.91
CA CYS A 13 -0.62 18.17 -7.55
C CYS A 13 0.29 17.91 -6.34
N TYR A 14 -0.17 17.15 -5.34
CA TYR A 14 0.59 16.90 -4.12
C TYR A 14 1.55 15.72 -4.22
N TYR A 15 1.13 14.65 -4.88
CA TYR A 15 1.77 13.34 -4.77
C TYR A 15 2.16 12.74 -6.13
N GLY A 16 1.82 13.40 -7.23
CA GLY A 16 2.06 12.88 -8.58
C GLY A 16 1.14 11.70 -8.90
N ARG A 17 1.70 10.62 -9.43
CA ARG A 17 0.93 9.45 -9.89
C ARG A 17 0.22 8.75 -8.75
N GLN A 18 -1.01 8.31 -8.98
CA GLN A 18 -1.86 7.66 -7.98
C GLN A 18 -2.11 6.22 -8.39
N PHE A 19 -1.86 5.28 -7.49
CA PHE A 19 -2.25 3.89 -7.65
C PHE A 19 -3.23 3.50 -6.55
N CYS A 20 -4.51 3.41 -6.91
CA CYS A 20 -5.57 3.06 -5.98
C CYS A 20 -5.74 1.54 -5.89
N ILE A 21 -5.73 1.01 -4.67
CA ILE A 21 -5.92 -0.41 -4.38
C ILE A 21 -7.19 -0.55 -3.53
N SER A 22 -8.24 -1.08 -4.14
CA SER A 22 -9.49 -1.37 -3.44
C SER A 22 -9.48 -2.79 -2.90
N LEU A 23 -9.63 -2.93 -1.59
CA LEU A 23 -9.64 -4.22 -0.87
C LEU A 23 -11.05 -4.71 -0.52
N THR A 24 -12.06 -4.07 -1.10
CA THR A 24 -13.49 -4.30 -0.83
C THR A 24 -13.98 -5.61 -1.41
N ASN A 25 -15.02 -6.18 -0.81
CA ASN A 25 -15.68 -7.37 -1.31
C ASN A 25 -16.44 -7.05 -2.59
N HIS A 26 -16.55 -8.03 -3.47
CA HIS A 26 -17.28 -7.86 -4.74
C HIS A 26 -18.78 -8.06 -4.61
N HIS A 27 -19.29 -8.21 -3.38
CA HIS A 27 -20.69 -8.49 -3.08
C HIS A 27 -21.29 -7.45 -2.13
N GLY A 28 -22.63 -7.39 -2.10
CA GLY A 28 -23.37 -6.55 -1.16
C GLY A 28 -23.16 -5.05 -1.38
N ALA A 29 -23.14 -4.29 -0.28
CA ALA A 29 -22.95 -2.84 -0.33
C ALA A 29 -21.53 -2.45 -0.74
N GLU A 30 -20.51 -3.15 -0.24
CA GLU A 30 -19.11 -2.95 -0.63
C GLU A 30 -18.93 -3.11 -2.14
N GLY A 31 -19.50 -4.18 -2.73
CA GLY A 31 -19.40 -4.44 -4.16
C GLY A 31 -20.03 -3.35 -5.03
N ARG A 32 -21.15 -2.76 -4.59
CA ARG A 32 -21.76 -1.63 -5.31
C ARG A 32 -20.88 -0.39 -5.26
N LEU A 33 -20.24 -0.10 -4.12
CA LEU A 33 -19.34 1.04 -4.01
C LEU A 33 -18.09 0.85 -4.88
N ASN A 34 -17.52 -0.35 -4.85
CA ASN A 34 -16.37 -0.72 -5.66
C ASN A 34 -16.66 -0.62 -7.17
N ALA A 35 -17.81 -1.15 -7.60
CA ALA A 35 -18.26 -1.03 -8.99
C ALA A 35 -18.40 0.43 -9.41
N LYS A 36 -18.93 1.29 -8.53
CA LYS A 36 -19.05 2.71 -8.83
C LYS A 36 -17.69 3.43 -8.88
N TYR A 37 -16.75 3.04 -8.02
CA TYR A 37 -15.38 3.57 -8.07
C TYR A 37 -14.71 3.18 -9.38
N ARG A 38 -14.78 1.91 -9.78
CA ARG A 38 -14.27 1.42 -11.07
C ARG A 38 -14.88 2.19 -12.25
N GLU A 39 -16.20 2.37 -12.26
CA GLU A 39 -16.90 3.13 -13.31
C GLU A 39 -16.37 4.57 -13.40
N LEU A 40 -16.18 5.25 -12.26
CA LEU A 40 -15.65 6.61 -12.23
C LEU A 40 -14.17 6.69 -12.67
N TYR A 41 -13.37 5.69 -12.29
CA TYR A 41 -11.98 5.55 -12.74
C TYR A 41 -11.91 5.39 -14.26
N GLU A 42 -12.66 4.43 -14.81
CA GLU A 42 -12.69 4.17 -16.26
C GLU A 42 -13.18 5.39 -17.04
N ALA A 43 -14.23 6.05 -16.56
CA ALA A 43 -14.75 7.28 -17.17
C ALA A 43 -13.83 8.50 -17.02
N SER A 44 -12.81 8.44 -16.15
CA SER A 44 -11.91 9.58 -15.93
C SER A 44 -10.85 9.72 -17.00
N GLU A 45 -10.51 8.64 -17.71
CA GLU A 45 -9.44 8.59 -18.71
C GLU A 45 -8.12 9.23 -18.24
N ASN A 46 -7.86 9.17 -16.93
CA ASN A 46 -6.76 9.86 -16.30
C ASN A 46 -5.48 9.02 -16.34
N SER A 47 -4.47 9.49 -17.07
CA SER A 47 -3.19 8.78 -17.24
C SER A 47 -2.31 8.75 -15.98
N TYR A 48 -2.57 9.60 -14.99
CA TYR A 48 -1.88 9.61 -13.71
C TYR A 48 -2.52 8.69 -12.66
N LEU A 49 -3.69 8.13 -12.96
CA LEU A 49 -4.44 7.27 -12.07
C LEU A 49 -4.39 5.83 -12.56
N LYS A 50 -4.09 4.90 -11.66
CA LYS A 50 -4.25 3.46 -11.84
C LYS A 50 -5.16 2.92 -10.75
N PHE A 51 -5.89 1.86 -11.07
CA PHE A 51 -6.82 1.22 -10.15
C PHE A 51 -6.67 -0.30 -10.19
N GLU A 52 -6.43 -0.89 -9.02
CA GLU A 52 -6.45 -2.33 -8.79
C GLU A 52 -7.56 -2.67 -7.82
N ASP A 53 -8.28 -3.72 -8.16
CA ASP A 53 -9.41 -4.22 -7.42
C ASP A 53 -9.11 -5.64 -6.95
N PHE A 54 -8.88 -5.77 -5.65
CA PHE A 54 -8.39 -6.98 -5.03
C PHE A 54 -9.38 -7.42 -3.94
N ASP A 55 -10.20 -8.42 -4.24
CA ASP A 55 -11.14 -8.99 -3.26
C ASP A 55 -10.35 -9.73 -2.16
N PHE A 56 -10.01 -9.00 -1.11
CA PHE A 56 -9.19 -9.51 -0.02
C PHE A 56 -9.87 -10.70 0.68
N HIS A 57 -11.19 -10.69 0.82
CA HIS A 57 -11.90 -11.78 1.51
C HIS A 57 -11.83 -13.07 0.72
N LYS A 58 -12.04 -12.99 -0.60
CA LYS A 58 -11.94 -14.16 -1.47
C LYS A 58 -10.51 -14.66 -1.59
N GLU A 59 -9.56 -13.75 -1.81
CA GLU A 59 -8.17 -14.12 -2.09
C GLU A 59 -7.47 -14.62 -0.81
N CYS A 60 -7.63 -13.93 0.32
CA CYS A 60 -7.01 -14.31 1.59
C CYS A 60 -7.89 -15.23 2.46
N ALA A 61 -9.00 -15.77 1.92
CA ALA A 61 -9.83 -16.76 2.61
C ALA A 61 -8.98 -17.94 3.10
N GLY A 62 -9.23 -18.39 4.34
CA GLY A 62 -8.51 -19.51 4.94
C GLY A 62 -7.05 -19.21 5.30
N MET A 63 -6.72 -17.96 5.64
CA MET A 63 -5.38 -17.52 6.04
C MET A 63 -4.32 -17.66 4.94
N ARG A 64 -4.75 -17.65 3.67
CA ARG A 64 -3.89 -17.72 2.49
C ARG A 64 -3.27 -16.37 2.14
N TYR A 65 -2.38 -15.90 3.01
CA TYR A 65 -1.65 -14.66 2.82
C TYR A 65 -0.57 -14.75 1.73
N ASP A 66 -0.23 -15.96 1.27
CA ASP A 66 0.53 -16.18 0.04
C ASP A 66 -0.09 -15.45 -1.15
N ARG A 67 -1.41 -15.23 -1.14
CA ARG A 67 -2.14 -14.49 -2.18
C ARG A 67 -1.82 -13.00 -2.23
N LEU A 68 -1.25 -12.43 -1.17
CA LEU A 68 -0.70 -11.07 -1.23
C LEU A 68 0.49 -10.96 -2.19
N SER A 69 1.19 -12.07 -2.46
CA SER A 69 2.21 -12.09 -3.52
C SER A 69 1.62 -11.86 -4.91
N ILE A 70 0.34 -12.23 -5.13
CA ILE A 70 -0.37 -11.96 -6.38
C ILE A 70 -0.61 -10.46 -6.53
N LEU A 71 -1.11 -9.80 -5.47
CA LEU A 71 -1.29 -8.35 -5.47
C LEU A 71 0.05 -7.65 -5.72
N LEU A 72 1.10 -8.03 -5.00
CA LEU A 72 2.45 -7.49 -5.21
C LEU A 72 2.91 -7.65 -6.65
N ALA A 73 2.78 -8.84 -7.23
CA ALA A 73 3.19 -9.09 -8.62
C ALA A 73 2.49 -8.17 -9.63
N ARG A 74 1.28 -7.70 -9.34
CA ARG A 74 0.53 -6.76 -10.19
C ARG A 74 0.99 -5.32 -10.06
N ILE A 75 1.47 -4.92 -8.88
CA ILE A 75 1.76 -3.50 -8.57
C ILE A 75 3.26 -3.18 -8.45
N ILE A 76 4.12 -4.20 -8.43
CA ILE A 76 5.56 -4.06 -8.18
C ILE A 76 6.27 -3.16 -9.20
N ALA A 77 5.90 -3.26 -10.48
CA ALA A 77 6.51 -2.44 -11.53
C ALA A 77 6.19 -0.95 -11.33
N ASP A 78 4.97 -0.65 -10.89
CA ASP A 78 4.56 0.71 -10.54
C ASP A 78 5.27 1.20 -9.28
N GLN A 79 5.48 0.33 -8.29
CA GLN A 79 6.23 0.68 -7.09
C GLN A 79 7.68 1.06 -7.40
N ASP A 80 8.32 0.32 -8.31
CA ASP A 80 9.68 0.59 -8.74
C ASP A 80 9.79 1.91 -9.52
N ASP A 81 8.80 2.18 -10.37
CA ASP A 81 8.73 3.42 -11.16
C ASP A 81 8.41 4.65 -10.30
N TYR A 82 7.60 4.49 -9.25
CA TYR A 82 7.21 5.59 -8.36
C TYR A 82 8.36 6.01 -7.43
N LYS A 83 9.31 5.11 -7.18
CA LYS A 83 10.54 5.34 -6.40
C LYS A 83 10.23 5.78 -4.96
N TYR A 84 11.28 6.25 -4.29
CA TYR A 84 11.26 6.83 -2.96
C TYR A 84 12.13 8.09 -2.93
N PHE A 85 11.96 8.89 -1.90
CA PHE A 85 12.77 10.07 -1.68
C PHE A 85 14.12 9.74 -1.03
N ALA A 86 15.23 10.26 -1.58
CA ALA A 86 16.55 10.12 -0.96
C ALA A 86 17.50 11.26 -1.34
N PHE A 87 18.32 11.67 -0.38
CA PHE A 87 19.46 12.57 -0.56
C PHE A 87 20.77 11.84 -0.30
N ALA A 88 21.82 12.26 -1.00
CA ALA A 88 23.19 11.93 -0.65
C ALA A 88 23.65 12.77 0.55
N LYS A 89 24.77 12.37 1.17
CA LYS A 89 25.34 13.06 2.35
C LYS A 89 25.70 14.52 2.08
N ASP A 90 25.98 14.86 0.83
CA ASP A 90 26.30 16.21 0.36
C ASP A 90 25.05 17.06 0.07
N GLY A 91 23.84 16.52 0.30
CA GLY A 91 22.57 17.18 0.02
C GLY A 91 22.11 17.04 -1.43
N THR A 92 22.82 16.30 -2.28
CA THR A 92 22.40 16.07 -3.66
C THR A 92 21.18 15.14 -3.72
N LEU A 93 20.10 15.58 -4.39
CA LEU A 93 18.91 14.76 -4.60
C LEU A 93 19.27 13.51 -5.42
N GLN A 94 19.08 12.33 -4.83
CA GLN A 94 19.38 11.05 -5.47
C GLN A 94 18.16 10.47 -6.16
N THR A 95 17.01 10.48 -5.46
CA THR A 95 15.73 10.04 -6.00
C THR A 95 14.61 10.88 -5.42
N GLN A 96 13.58 11.09 -6.25
CA GLN A 96 12.34 11.73 -5.86
C GLN A 96 11.22 10.71 -6.02
N GLN A 97 10.33 10.66 -5.03
CA GLN A 97 9.09 9.90 -5.14
C GLN A 97 8.14 10.64 -6.09
N THR A 98 7.57 9.92 -7.05
CA THR A 98 6.76 10.47 -8.15
C THR A 98 5.36 9.87 -8.22
N GLY A 99 5.02 9.04 -7.24
CA GLY A 99 3.68 8.50 -7.09
C GLY A 99 3.47 7.84 -5.73
N VAL A 100 2.21 7.53 -5.43
CA VAL A 100 1.76 6.96 -4.16
C VAL A 100 0.75 5.85 -4.38
N PHE A 101 0.72 4.90 -3.44
CA PHE A 101 -0.33 3.89 -3.34
C PHE A 101 -1.38 4.34 -2.35
N ARG A 102 -2.65 4.31 -2.75
CA ARG A 102 -3.81 4.63 -1.91
C ARG A 102 -4.61 3.36 -1.70
N THR A 103 -4.59 2.82 -0.49
CA THR A 103 -5.38 1.64 -0.14
C THR A 103 -6.72 2.06 0.45
N ASN A 104 -7.80 1.41 0.03
CA ASN A 104 -9.12 1.59 0.64
C ASN A 104 -9.75 0.25 1.02
N CYS A 105 -10.53 0.29 2.09
CA CYS A 105 -11.28 -0.82 2.64
C CYS A 105 -12.50 -0.21 3.34
N ILE A 106 -13.69 -0.79 3.17
CA ILE A 106 -14.92 -0.18 3.68
C ILE A 106 -15.15 -0.50 5.16
N ASP A 107 -14.56 -1.54 5.73
CA ASP A 107 -14.91 -1.97 7.10
C ASP A 107 -13.74 -2.53 7.93
N CYS A 108 -12.48 -2.42 7.51
CA CYS A 108 -11.38 -2.63 8.46
C CYS A 108 -10.05 -1.98 8.07
N LEU A 109 -9.50 -1.26 9.03
CA LEU A 109 -8.15 -0.72 9.02
C LEU A 109 -7.09 -1.82 8.90
N ASP A 110 -7.36 -3.02 9.44
CA ASP A 110 -6.43 -4.14 9.42
C ASP A 110 -6.02 -4.55 8.00
N ARG A 111 -6.98 -4.65 7.07
CA ARG A 111 -6.71 -5.03 5.66
C ARG A 111 -5.80 -4.01 4.98
N THR A 112 -6.05 -2.72 5.22
CA THR A 112 -5.22 -1.65 4.66
C THR A 112 -3.83 -1.62 5.28
N ASN A 113 -3.71 -1.86 6.59
CA ASN A 113 -2.42 -1.89 7.28
C ASN A 113 -1.55 -3.02 6.73
N VAL A 114 -2.10 -4.23 6.57
CA VAL A 114 -1.37 -5.38 5.98
C VAL A 114 -0.80 -5.04 4.60
N VAL A 115 -1.57 -4.43 3.70
CA VAL A 115 -1.09 -4.06 2.36
C VAL A 115 -0.05 -2.93 2.42
N GLN A 116 -0.23 -1.96 3.31
CA GLN A 116 0.73 -0.88 3.51
C GLN A 116 2.06 -1.38 4.09
N THR A 117 2.02 -2.26 5.08
CA THR A 117 3.20 -2.95 5.64
C THR A 117 3.96 -3.68 4.55
N LEU A 118 3.26 -4.40 3.67
CA LEU A 118 3.86 -5.15 2.58
C LEU A 118 4.59 -4.24 1.57
N LEU A 119 3.94 -3.14 1.17
CA LEU A 119 4.54 -2.13 0.29
C LEU A 119 5.77 -1.47 0.95
N ALA A 120 5.65 -1.09 2.22
CA ALA A 120 6.73 -0.45 2.95
C ALA A 120 7.93 -1.38 3.17
N LYS A 121 7.68 -2.65 3.50
CA LYS A 121 8.72 -3.67 3.67
C LYS A 121 9.56 -3.80 2.40
N ARG A 122 8.88 -3.96 1.26
CA ARG A 122 9.55 -4.06 -0.03
C ARG A 122 10.40 -2.81 -0.33
N MET A 123 9.84 -1.63 -0.09
CA MET A 123 10.56 -0.37 -0.34
C MET A 123 11.78 -0.24 0.56
N LEU A 124 11.67 -0.63 1.82
CA LEU A 124 12.79 -0.64 2.76
C LEU A 124 13.86 -1.64 2.33
N GLU A 125 13.50 -2.84 1.88
CA GLU A 125 14.44 -3.82 1.33
C GLU A 125 15.23 -3.25 0.15
N GLN A 126 14.56 -2.58 -0.79
CA GLN A 126 15.24 -1.91 -1.91
C GLN A 126 16.21 -0.82 -1.46
N GLN A 127 15.84 -0.05 -0.44
CA GLN A 127 16.71 0.98 0.14
C GLN A 127 17.94 0.35 0.80
N LEU A 128 17.75 -0.66 1.66
CA LEU A 128 18.84 -1.36 2.35
C LEU A 128 19.79 -2.04 1.37
N GLN A 129 19.26 -2.66 0.32
CA GLN A 129 20.05 -3.27 -0.75
C GLN A 129 20.85 -2.23 -1.55
N ARG A 130 20.24 -1.08 -1.90
CA ARG A 130 20.94 0.00 -2.61
C ARG A 130 22.16 0.51 -1.83
N TYR A 131 22.04 0.59 -0.50
CA TYR A 131 23.13 1.05 0.36
C TYR A 131 24.07 -0.08 0.81
N ASN A 132 23.92 -1.29 0.25
CA ASN A 132 24.71 -2.48 0.60
C ASN A 132 24.68 -2.81 2.10
N ILE A 133 23.58 -2.49 2.78
CA ILE A 133 23.36 -2.86 4.20
C ILE A 133 22.97 -4.34 4.30
N ILE A 134 22.17 -4.82 3.33
CA ILE A 134 21.82 -6.24 3.15
C ILE A 134 22.15 -6.66 1.71
N LYS A 135 22.35 -7.96 1.45
CA LYS A 135 22.64 -8.43 0.08
C LYS A 135 21.39 -8.35 -0.80
N TYR A 136 21.61 -8.25 -2.11
CA TYR A 136 20.54 -8.16 -3.12
C TYR A 136 19.54 -9.34 -3.08
N ASN A 137 19.97 -10.52 -2.62
CA ASN A 137 19.13 -11.71 -2.48
C ASN A 137 18.59 -11.93 -1.06
N GLU A 138 18.90 -11.03 -0.12
CA GLU A 138 18.42 -11.07 1.26
C GLU A 138 17.22 -10.12 1.42
N THR A 139 16.35 -10.46 2.36
CA THR A 139 15.15 -9.70 2.71
C THR A 139 15.24 -9.28 4.17
N ILE A 140 14.30 -8.45 4.64
CA ILE A 140 14.23 -8.12 6.06
C ILE A 140 14.04 -9.38 6.92
N ASP A 141 13.33 -10.40 6.41
CA ASP A 141 13.11 -11.66 7.10
C ASP A 141 14.36 -12.54 7.22
N SER A 142 15.41 -12.25 6.44
CA SER A 142 16.71 -12.91 6.60
C SER A 142 17.41 -12.52 7.90
N TYR A 143 16.93 -11.49 8.60
CA TYR A 143 17.50 -10.96 9.83
C TYR A 143 16.45 -10.91 10.93
N GLU A 144 16.48 -11.86 11.86
CA GLU A 144 15.46 -12.02 12.91
C GLU A 144 15.17 -10.74 13.69
N HIS A 145 16.23 -10.05 14.15
CA HIS A 145 16.08 -8.82 14.92
C HIS A 145 15.42 -7.68 14.11
N LEU A 146 15.84 -7.51 12.85
CA LEU A 146 15.29 -6.48 11.97
C LEU A 146 13.84 -6.79 11.60
N SER A 147 13.52 -8.05 11.30
CA SER A 147 12.15 -8.50 11.03
C SER A 147 11.24 -8.25 12.23
N HIS A 148 11.70 -8.58 13.44
CA HIS A 148 10.94 -8.35 14.66
C HIS A 148 10.71 -6.85 14.93
N GLN A 149 11.74 -6.01 14.77
CA GLN A 149 11.59 -4.55 14.92
C GLN A 149 10.63 -3.96 13.90
N PHE A 150 10.75 -4.36 12.63
CA PHE A 150 9.87 -3.89 11.57
C PHE A 150 8.41 -4.25 11.86
N LYS A 151 8.16 -5.49 12.29
CA LYS A 151 6.81 -5.95 12.65
C LYS A 151 6.20 -5.16 13.79
N ASN A 152 6.95 -4.99 14.88
CA ASN A 152 6.49 -4.21 16.03
C ASN A 152 6.10 -2.77 15.65
N ILE A 153 6.90 -2.10 14.81
CA ILE A 153 6.58 -0.75 14.35
C ILE A 153 5.24 -0.71 13.59
N TRP A 154 4.99 -1.70 12.72
CA TRP A 154 3.75 -1.75 11.95
C TRP A 154 2.54 -2.23 12.74
N ALA A 155 2.74 -3.06 13.76
CA ALA A 155 1.73 -3.42 14.75
C ALA A 155 1.33 -2.21 15.60
N ASP A 156 2.30 -1.47 16.14
CA ASP A 156 2.06 -0.25 16.93
C ASP A 156 1.36 0.84 16.09
N ASN A 157 1.72 0.96 14.81
CA ASN A 157 1.03 1.83 13.86
C ASN A 157 -0.43 1.42 13.67
N ALA A 158 -0.70 0.13 13.50
CA ALA A 158 -2.05 -0.40 13.36
C ALA A 158 -2.89 -0.06 14.60
N ASP A 159 -2.36 -0.33 15.79
CA ASP A 159 -3.03 -0.09 17.06
C ASP A 159 -3.34 1.39 17.26
N THR A 160 -2.37 2.26 17.00
CA THR A 160 -2.53 3.71 17.15
C THR A 160 -3.63 4.23 16.22
N ILE A 161 -3.62 3.86 14.94
CA ILE A 161 -4.64 4.32 14.00
C ILE A 161 -6.01 3.69 14.32
N SER A 162 -6.04 2.43 14.78
CA SER A 162 -7.28 1.75 15.16
C SER A 162 -7.94 2.41 16.37
N LEU A 163 -7.16 2.83 17.37
CA LEU A 163 -7.65 3.56 18.53
C LEU A 163 -8.33 4.87 18.12
N GLU A 164 -7.73 5.62 17.19
CA GLU A 164 -8.31 6.87 16.69
C GLU A 164 -9.60 6.65 15.87
N TYR A 165 -9.67 5.57 15.09
CA TYR A 165 -10.79 5.33 14.19
C TYR A 165 -11.99 4.63 14.85
N ALA A 166 -11.72 3.64 15.70
CA ALA A 166 -12.73 2.74 16.27
C ALA A 166 -12.79 2.75 17.81
N GLY A 167 -11.85 3.42 18.48
CA GLY A 167 -11.75 3.42 19.95
C GLY A 167 -11.21 2.12 20.54
N THR A 168 -10.74 1.19 19.71
CA THR A 168 -10.19 -0.12 20.11
C THR A 168 -8.86 -0.37 19.39
N GLY A 169 -7.97 -1.19 19.98
CA GLY A 169 -6.74 -1.64 19.32
C GLY A 169 -7.02 -2.46 18.04
N ALA A 170 -6.00 -2.64 17.21
CA ALA A 170 -6.11 -3.38 15.96
C ALA A 170 -6.30 -4.88 16.22
N LEU A 171 -7.08 -5.55 15.38
CA LEU A 171 -7.41 -6.97 15.58
C LEU A 171 -6.38 -7.91 14.93
N LYS A 172 -5.46 -7.37 14.10
CA LYS A 172 -4.47 -8.15 13.33
C LYS A 172 -3.02 -7.71 13.53
N THR A 173 -2.65 -7.31 14.74
CA THR A 173 -1.26 -6.92 15.08
C THR A 173 -0.23 -8.05 14.83
N ASP A 174 -0.63 -9.32 14.96
CA ASP A 174 0.24 -10.49 14.74
C ASP A 174 0.76 -10.65 13.29
N TYR A 175 0.21 -9.91 12.32
CA TYR A 175 0.47 -10.10 10.88
C TYR A 175 1.22 -8.95 10.23
N THR A 176 1.54 -7.92 11.02
CA THR A 176 2.23 -6.71 10.57
C THR A 176 3.59 -6.65 11.20
#